data_AF-A0A1E5JY14-F1
#
_entry.id   AF-A0A1E5JY14-F1
#
_cell.length_a   1.000
_cell.length_b   1.000
_cell.length_c   1.000
_cell.angle_alpha   90.00
_cell.angle_beta   90.00
_cell.angle_gamma   90.00
#
_symmetry.space_group_name_H-M   'P 1'
#
loop_
_entity.id
_entity.type
_entity.pdbx_description
1 polymer ?
#
loop_
_entity_poly.entity_id
_entity_poly.type
_entity_poly.pdbx_seq_one_letter_code
_entity_poly.pdbx_strand_id
1 'polypeptide(L)'
;MLENALVMLAIIFLVNVIYVSLMTVRMILTLKGRTYIAAFVSMFEIVIYVVGLGLVLDNLDQIQNLIAYAIGFGTGLVIGAKIEEKLALGYITVNVVSANPDLKFTQRLRDKGYGVTSWSSYGREGDRLSVQILTPRKYELRLYETIQEIDPKAFIISYEPKRIHGGFWVKQVRKGKLMNPKKKKNMNTEGPENERK
;
A
#
# COMPACT_ATOMS: atom_id res chain seq x y z
N MET A 1 9.03 -42.33 -16.80
CA MET A 1 7.56 -42.10 -16.88
C MET A 1 7.05 -41.23 -15.74
N LEU A 2 7.43 -41.48 -14.47
CA LEU A 2 7.07 -40.61 -13.32
C LEU A 2 7.66 -39.19 -13.39
N GLU A 3 8.87 -39.00 -13.94
CA GLU A 3 9.45 -37.66 -14.13
C GLU A 3 8.57 -36.76 -15.00
N ASN A 4 8.00 -37.29 -16.09
CA ASN A 4 7.13 -36.52 -16.98
C ASN A 4 5.82 -36.12 -16.29
N ALA A 5 5.28 -36.99 -15.42
CA ALA A 5 4.07 -36.72 -14.65
C ALA A 5 4.31 -35.64 -13.58
N LEU A 6 5.43 -35.72 -12.84
CA LEU A 6 5.83 -34.71 -11.86
C LEU A 6 6.11 -33.35 -12.51
N VAL A 7 6.78 -33.34 -13.66
CA VAL A 7 7.02 -32.12 -14.44
C VAL A 7 5.70 -31.50 -14.89
N MET A 8 4.74 -32.31 -15.37
CA MET A 8 3.43 -31.82 -15.78
C MET A 8 2.62 -31.25 -14.61
N LEU A 9 2.61 -31.93 -13.46
CA LEU A 9 2.02 -31.43 -12.20
C LEU A 9 2.63 -30.08 -11.79
N ALA A 10 3.95 -29.96 -11.84
CA ALA A 10 4.66 -28.72 -11.51
C ALA A 10 4.32 -27.59 -12.48
N ILE A 11 4.19 -27.87 -13.78
CA ILE A 11 3.78 -26.89 -14.79
C ILE A 11 2.35 -26.42 -14.53
N ILE A 12 1.40 -27.34 -14.32
CA ILE A 12 0.00 -27.01 -14.03
C ILE A 12 -0.10 -26.14 -12.77
N PHE A 13 0.65 -26.51 -11.74
CA PHE A 13 0.73 -25.74 -10.50
C PHE A 13 1.28 -24.33 -10.74
N LEU A 14 2.45 -24.19 -11.40
CA LEU A 14 3.09 -22.90 -11.65
C LEU A 14 2.25 -21.98 -12.53
N VAL A 15 1.68 -22.51 -13.61
CA VAL A 15 0.81 -21.74 -14.50
C VAL A 15 -0.42 -21.23 -13.74
N ASN A 16 -1.01 -22.05 -12.88
CA ASN A 16 -2.13 -21.60 -12.02
C ASN A 16 -1.72 -20.54 -11.03
N VAL A 17 -0.60 -20.71 -10.36
CA VAL A 17 -0.08 -19.73 -9.40
C VAL A 17 0.10 -18.38 -10.09
N ILE A 18 0.70 -18.36 -11.28
CA ILE A 18 0.89 -17.14 -12.07
C ILE A 18 -0.46 -16.55 -12.49
N TYR A 19 -1.38 -17.38 -13.02
CA TYR A 19 -2.71 -16.95 -13.44
C TYR A 19 -3.48 -16.27 -12.30
N VAL A 20 -3.60 -16.94 -11.14
CA VAL A 20 -4.37 -16.41 -10.00
C VAL A 20 -3.69 -15.20 -9.38
N SER A 21 -2.36 -15.16 -9.38
CA SER A 21 -1.61 -13.97 -8.94
C SER A 21 -1.90 -12.76 -9.83
N LEU A 22 -1.88 -12.93 -11.17
CA LEU A 22 -2.19 -11.88 -12.12
C LEU A 22 -3.65 -11.43 -12.04
N MET A 23 -4.58 -12.38 -11.90
CA MET A 23 -6.00 -12.10 -11.69
C MET A 23 -6.22 -11.21 -10.45
N THR A 24 -5.52 -11.52 -9.36
CA THR A 24 -5.56 -10.76 -8.11
C THR A 24 -4.99 -9.36 -8.32
N VAL A 25 -3.81 -9.24 -8.94
CA VAL A 25 -3.16 -7.95 -9.25
C VAL A 25 -4.05 -7.08 -10.13
N ARG A 26 -4.64 -7.64 -11.19
CA ARG A 26 -5.62 -6.94 -12.04
C ARG A 26 -6.79 -6.42 -11.21
N MET A 27 -7.38 -7.25 -10.37
CA MET A 27 -8.52 -6.86 -9.53
C MET A 27 -8.17 -5.66 -8.64
N ILE A 28 -7.00 -5.69 -8.00
CA ILE A 28 -6.50 -4.59 -7.17
C ILE A 28 -6.30 -3.31 -8.00
N LEU A 29 -5.67 -3.42 -9.17
CA LEU A 29 -5.44 -2.27 -10.06
C LEU A 29 -6.77 -1.62 -10.48
N THR A 30 -7.79 -2.41 -10.79
CA THR A 30 -9.14 -1.92 -11.11
C THR A 30 -9.77 -1.21 -9.91
N LEU A 31 -9.71 -1.80 -8.71
CA LEU A 31 -10.23 -1.18 -7.49
C LEU A 31 -9.53 0.14 -7.14
N LYS A 32 -8.24 0.27 -7.46
CA LYS A 32 -7.45 1.49 -7.27
C LYS A 32 -7.58 2.49 -8.44
N GLY A 33 -8.49 2.25 -9.39
CA GLY A 33 -8.79 3.16 -10.51
C GLY A 33 -7.71 3.21 -11.61
N ARG A 34 -6.78 2.24 -11.65
CA ARG A 34 -5.72 2.13 -12.66
C ARG A 34 -6.20 1.31 -13.88
N THR A 35 -7.36 1.67 -14.43
CA THR A 35 -8.10 0.84 -15.39
C THR A 35 -7.30 0.49 -16.65
N TYR A 36 -6.51 1.41 -17.21
CA TYR A 36 -5.70 1.12 -18.40
C TYR A 36 -4.57 0.11 -18.14
N ILE A 37 -3.93 0.20 -16.97
CA ILE A 37 -2.89 -0.76 -16.58
C ILE A 37 -3.54 -2.12 -16.30
N ALA A 38 -4.69 -2.12 -15.62
CA ALA A 38 -5.47 -3.33 -15.40
C ALA A 38 -5.86 -4.01 -16.72
N ALA A 39 -6.33 -3.25 -17.72
CA ALA A 39 -6.67 -3.79 -19.04
C ALA A 39 -5.48 -4.43 -19.76
N PHE A 40 -4.30 -3.79 -19.69
CA PHE A 40 -3.08 -4.36 -20.24
C PHE A 40 -2.70 -5.67 -19.53
N VAL A 41 -2.77 -5.71 -18.20
CA VAL A 41 -2.52 -6.95 -17.43
C VAL A 41 -3.53 -8.05 -17.81
N SER A 42 -4.81 -7.72 -17.95
CA SER A 42 -5.86 -8.67 -18.39
C SER A 42 -5.57 -9.29 -19.76
N MET A 43 -4.92 -8.55 -20.66
CA MET A 43 -4.58 -9.04 -21.99
C MET A 43 -3.55 -10.17 -21.95
N PHE A 44 -2.57 -10.11 -21.04
CA PHE A 44 -1.64 -11.23 -20.83
C PHE A 44 -2.26 -12.34 -19.98
N GLU A 45 -3.08 -11.97 -19.00
CA GLU A 45 -3.79 -12.91 -18.15
C GLU A 45 -4.64 -13.89 -18.96
N ILE A 46 -5.37 -13.42 -19.97
CA ILE A 46 -6.23 -14.29 -20.77
C ILE A 46 -5.43 -15.31 -21.60
N VAL A 47 -4.24 -14.95 -22.08
CA VAL A 47 -3.35 -15.88 -22.79
C VAL A 47 -2.89 -17.01 -21.86
N ILE A 48 -2.48 -16.64 -20.63
CA ILE A 48 -2.07 -17.61 -19.61
C ILE A 48 -3.26 -18.49 -19.19
N TYR A 49 -4.45 -17.91 -19.07
CA TYR A 49 -5.67 -18.64 -18.75
C TYR A 49 -6.01 -19.69 -19.81
N VAL A 50 -6.00 -19.32 -21.09
CA VAL A 50 -6.33 -20.26 -22.18
C VAL A 50 -5.32 -21.40 -22.24
N VAL A 51 -4.02 -21.10 -22.14
CA VAL A 51 -2.96 -22.12 -22.13
C VAL A 51 -3.06 -23.01 -20.89
N GLY A 52 -3.25 -22.42 -19.71
CA GLY A 52 -3.37 -23.15 -18.45
C GLY A 52 -4.61 -24.03 -18.40
N LEU A 53 -5.75 -23.54 -18.88
CA LEU A 53 -6.99 -24.30 -18.96
C LEU A 53 -6.83 -25.48 -19.92
N GLY A 54 -6.23 -25.28 -21.09
CA GLY A 54 -5.94 -26.38 -22.03
C GLY A 54 -5.15 -27.50 -21.38
N LEU A 55 -4.07 -27.17 -20.66
CA LEU A 55 -3.23 -28.15 -19.96
C LEU A 55 -3.98 -28.95 -18.89
N VAL A 56 -4.94 -28.33 -18.21
CA VAL A 56 -5.74 -28.98 -17.17
C VAL A 56 -6.80 -29.88 -17.79
N LEU A 57 -7.48 -29.41 -18.84
CA LEU A 57 -8.52 -30.15 -19.54
C LEU A 57 -7.95 -31.40 -20.22
N ASP A 58 -6.77 -31.28 -20.84
CA ASP A 58 -6.08 -32.41 -21.49
C ASP A 58 -5.63 -33.50 -20.49
N ASN A 59 -5.62 -33.19 -19.19
CA ASN A 59 -5.13 -34.09 -18.15
C ASN A 59 -6.16 -34.32 -17.01
N LEU A 60 -7.45 -34.20 -17.32
CA LEU A 60 -8.56 -34.39 -16.37
C LEU A 60 -8.68 -35.83 -15.85
N ASP A 61 -8.16 -36.81 -16.58
CA ASP A 61 -8.25 -38.23 -16.22
C ASP A 61 -7.50 -38.56 -14.92
N GLN A 62 -6.68 -37.65 -14.41
CA GLN A 62 -5.92 -37.82 -13.17
C GLN A 62 -6.35 -36.80 -12.10
N ILE A 63 -6.94 -37.32 -11.01
CA ILE A 63 -7.31 -36.55 -9.81
C ILE A 63 -6.13 -35.72 -9.25
N GLN A 64 -4.90 -36.21 -9.41
CA GLN A 64 -3.68 -35.53 -8.96
C GLN A 64 -3.53 -34.12 -9.57
N ASN A 65 -3.90 -33.96 -10.84
CA ASN A 65 -3.82 -32.67 -11.53
C ASN A 65 -4.86 -31.68 -11.01
N LEU A 66 -6.05 -32.18 -10.65
CA LEU A 66 -7.09 -31.37 -10.03
C LEU A 66 -6.68 -30.88 -8.63
N ILE A 67 -5.99 -31.73 -7.85
CA ILE A 67 -5.44 -31.34 -6.55
C ILE A 67 -4.34 -30.29 -6.73
N ALA A 68 -3.41 -30.49 -7.67
CA ALA A 68 -2.37 -29.52 -7.98
C ALA A 68 -2.96 -28.17 -8.44
N TYR A 69 -4.04 -28.19 -9.22
CA TYR A 69 -4.79 -27.00 -9.62
C TYR A 69 -5.36 -26.27 -8.39
N ALA A 70 -6.05 -26.97 -7.50
CA ALA A 70 -6.65 -26.39 -6.30
C ALA A 70 -5.60 -25.77 -5.35
N ILE A 71 -4.48 -26.46 -5.12
CA ILE A 71 -3.37 -25.95 -4.30
C ILE A 71 -2.70 -24.76 -4.99
N GLY A 72 -2.50 -24.83 -6.31
CA GLY A 72 -1.96 -23.75 -7.12
C GLY A 72 -2.83 -22.49 -7.04
N PHE A 73 -4.15 -22.65 -7.07
CA PHE A 73 -5.10 -21.56 -6.91
C PHE A 73 -4.98 -20.88 -5.54
N GLY A 74 -5.01 -21.65 -4.46
CA GLY A 74 -4.87 -21.10 -3.10
C GLY A 74 -3.52 -20.40 -2.90
N THR A 75 -2.44 -20.99 -3.41
CA THR A 75 -1.10 -20.41 -3.31
C THR A 75 -0.97 -19.13 -4.13
N GLY A 76 -1.52 -19.12 -5.34
CA GLY A 76 -1.56 -17.94 -6.20
C GLY A 76 -2.33 -16.78 -5.56
N LEU A 77 -3.39 -17.04 -4.82
CA LEU A 77 -4.13 -16.00 -4.08
C LEU A 77 -3.24 -15.36 -3.00
N VAL A 78 -2.53 -16.17 -2.21
CA VAL A 78 -1.62 -15.67 -1.16
C VAL A 78 -0.47 -14.86 -1.76
N ILE A 79 0.10 -15.32 -2.88
CA ILE A 79 1.16 -14.59 -3.58
C ILE A 79 0.61 -13.29 -4.16
N GLY A 80 -0.56 -13.30 -4.79
CA GLY A 80 -1.24 -12.12 -5.29
C GLY A 80 -1.49 -11.08 -4.18
N ALA A 81 -1.92 -11.52 -3.00
CA ALA A 81 -2.08 -10.67 -1.83
C ALA A 81 -0.75 -10.08 -1.34
N LYS A 82 0.33 -10.85 -1.31
CA LYS A 82 1.68 -10.32 -0.98
C LYS A 82 2.18 -9.31 -2.01
N ILE A 83 1.85 -9.50 -3.29
CA ILE A 83 2.17 -8.52 -4.33
C ILE A 83 1.40 -7.21 -4.08
N GLU A 84 0.12 -7.28 -3.68
CA GLU A 84 -0.66 -6.10 -3.28
C GLU A 84 0.03 -5.31 -2.17
N GLU A 85 0.41 -6.01 -1.10
CA GLU A 85 1.04 -5.43 0.08
C GLU A 85 2.33 -4.70 -0.32
N LYS A 86 3.14 -5.32 -1.19
CA LYS A 86 4.40 -4.74 -1.68
C LYS A 86 4.20 -3.58 -2.64
N LEU A 87 3.14 -3.61 -3.45
CA LEU A 87 2.78 -2.51 -4.34
C LEU A 87 2.34 -1.27 -3.55
N ALA A 88 1.77 -1.46 -2.35
CA ALA A 88 1.44 -0.42 -1.38
C ALA A 88 0.79 0.82 -2.04
N LEU A 89 -0.15 0.56 -2.95
CA LEU A 89 -0.70 1.57 -3.83
C LEU A 89 -1.72 2.45 -3.10
N GLY A 90 -1.51 3.76 -3.25
CA GLY A 90 -2.44 4.78 -2.79
C GLY A 90 -1.95 5.52 -1.55
N TYR A 91 -2.90 6.17 -0.90
CA TYR A 91 -2.71 6.98 0.29
C TYR A 91 -3.64 6.46 1.37
N ILE A 92 -3.25 6.70 2.62
CA ILE A 92 -4.07 6.45 3.80
C ILE A 92 -4.14 7.72 4.63
N THR A 93 -5.28 7.91 5.28
CA THR A 93 -5.48 8.95 6.28
C THR A 93 -5.43 8.29 7.65
N VAL A 94 -4.42 8.64 8.44
CA VAL A 94 -4.23 8.18 9.81
C VAL A 94 -4.70 9.28 10.76
N ASN A 95 -5.73 8.99 11.55
CA ASN A 95 -6.14 9.84 12.67
C ASN A 95 -5.50 9.29 13.95
N VAL A 96 -4.83 10.17 14.68
CA VAL A 96 -4.17 9.90 15.94
C VAL A 96 -4.84 10.75 17.00
N VAL A 97 -5.16 10.17 18.15
CA VAL A 97 -5.57 10.91 19.34
C VAL A 97 -4.47 10.71 20.39
N SER A 98 -3.67 11.75 20.61
CA SER A 98 -2.60 11.72 21.62
C SER A 98 -3.19 11.87 23.01
N ALA A 99 -2.63 11.13 23.96
CA ALA A 99 -3.02 11.16 25.36
C ALA A 99 -2.46 12.37 26.12
N ASN A 100 -1.48 13.07 25.55
CA ASN A 100 -0.83 14.21 26.17
C ASN A 100 -0.81 15.42 25.21
N PRO A 101 -1.64 16.45 25.46
CA PRO A 101 -1.72 17.63 24.59
C PRO A 101 -0.48 18.53 24.64
N ASP A 102 0.37 18.40 25.65
CA ASP A 102 1.58 19.23 25.82
C ASP A 102 2.78 18.74 24.99
N LEU A 103 2.68 17.55 24.42
CA LEU A 103 3.71 17.03 23.53
C LEU A 103 3.80 17.89 22.27
N LYS A 104 5.04 18.19 21.83
CA LYS A 104 5.33 18.76 20.51
C LYS A 104 5.08 17.76 19.36
N PHE A 105 3.97 17.04 19.43
CA PHE A 105 3.58 15.92 18.57
C PHE A 105 3.51 16.36 17.10
N THR A 106 2.81 17.47 16.85
CA THR A 106 2.65 18.05 15.51
C THR A 106 3.96 18.53 14.92
N GLN A 107 4.82 19.15 15.74
CA GLN A 107 6.12 19.65 15.27
C GLN A 107 7.08 18.51 14.90
N ARG A 108 7.18 17.47 15.74
CA ARG A 108 8.01 16.29 15.45
C ARG A 108 7.61 15.57 14.17
N LEU A 109 6.31 15.43 13.91
CA LEU A 109 5.81 14.84 12.66
C LEU A 109 6.09 15.73 11.44
N ARG A 110 5.94 17.05 11.56
CA ARG A 110 6.29 18.01 10.49
C ARG A 110 7.78 17.97 10.17
N ASP A 111 8.64 17.83 11.19
CA ASP A 111 10.08 17.73 11.00
C ASP A 111 10.51 16.44 10.29
N LYS A 112 9.77 15.34 10.50
CA LYS A 112 9.89 14.09 9.73
C LYS A 112 9.30 14.18 8.32
N GLY A 113 8.72 15.33 7.94
CA GLY A 113 8.20 15.60 6.60
C GLY A 113 6.76 15.14 6.36
N TYR A 114 6.05 14.74 7.41
CA TYR A 114 4.61 14.48 7.33
C TYR A 114 3.86 15.81 7.31
N GLY A 115 2.88 15.94 6.42
CA GLY A 115 1.84 16.93 6.68
C GLY A 115 1.12 16.53 7.96
N VAL A 116 0.58 17.48 8.71
CA VAL A 116 -0.29 17.20 9.85
C VAL A 116 -1.34 18.30 9.96
N THR A 117 -2.58 17.91 10.16
CA THR A 117 -3.66 18.79 10.61
C THR A 117 -3.99 18.40 12.03
N SER A 118 -4.10 19.37 12.94
CA SER A 118 -4.37 19.09 14.36
C SER A 118 -5.48 19.97 14.90
N TRP A 119 -6.29 19.42 15.80
CA TRP A 119 -7.33 20.14 16.51
C TRP A 119 -7.40 19.63 17.97
N SER A 120 -7.87 20.49 18.87
CA SER A 120 -8.14 20.10 20.24
C SER A 120 -9.40 19.22 20.28
N SER A 121 -9.34 18.13 21.04
CA SER A 121 -10.46 17.22 21.26
C SER A 121 -10.61 16.93 22.75
N TYR A 122 -11.80 16.48 23.17
CA TYR A 122 -12.07 16.14 24.55
C TYR A 122 -12.39 14.66 24.68
N GLY A 123 -11.64 13.96 25.52
CA GLY A 123 -11.84 12.55 25.83
C GLY A 123 -12.45 12.34 27.21
N ARG A 124 -12.65 11.07 27.59
CA ARG A 124 -13.16 10.71 28.92
C ARG A 124 -12.28 11.23 30.06
N GLU A 125 -10.97 11.29 29.83
CA GLU A 125 -9.95 11.66 30.83
C GLU A 125 -9.45 13.10 30.66
N GLY A 126 -10.18 13.94 29.91
CA GLY A 126 -9.84 15.36 29.72
C GLY A 126 -9.38 15.69 28.30
N ASP A 127 -8.64 16.80 28.18
CA ASP A 127 -8.17 17.33 26.91
C ASP A 127 -7.23 16.37 26.18
N ARG A 128 -7.42 16.27 24.87
CA ARG A 128 -6.66 15.42 23.96
C ARG A 128 -6.28 16.21 22.71
N LEU A 129 -5.22 15.78 22.06
CA LEU A 129 -4.80 16.34 20.78
C LEU A 129 -5.13 15.34 19.67
N SER A 130 -6.07 15.71 18.82
CA SER A 130 -6.37 14.92 17.62
C SER A 130 -5.54 15.42 16.44
N VAL A 131 -4.93 14.49 15.72
CA VAL A 131 -4.03 14.75 14.60
C VAL A 131 -4.42 13.88 13.42
N GLN A 132 -4.60 14.49 12.27
CA GLN A 132 -4.85 13.81 11.01
C GLN A 132 -3.63 13.88 10.09
N ILE A 133 -3.25 12.72 9.56
CA ILE A 133 -2.04 12.51 8.78
C ILE A 133 -2.38 11.79 7.48
N LEU A 134 -2.21 12.44 6.33
CA LEU A 134 -2.30 11.78 5.03
C LEU A 134 -0.90 11.31 4.59
N THR A 135 -0.69 10.00 4.49
CA THR A 135 0.60 9.42 4.10
C THR A 135 0.41 8.39 2.98
N PRO A 136 1.40 8.17 2.10
CA PRO A 136 1.42 6.99 1.23
C PRO A 136 1.29 5.71 2.05
N ARG A 137 0.53 4.73 1.55
CA ARG A 137 0.34 3.44 2.24
C ARG A 137 1.66 2.74 2.55
N LYS A 138 2.65 2.85 1.66
CA LYS A 138 4.01 2.31 1.87
C LYS A 138 4.75 2.84 3.10
N TYR A 139 4.32 3.97 3.69
CA TYR A 139 4.94 4.58 4.86
C TYR A 139 4.07 4.45 6.13
N GLU A 140 2.97 3.69 6.06
CA GLU A 140 2.08 3.44 7.19
C GLU A 140 2.81 2.90 8.41
N LEU A 141 3.56 1.81 8.24
CA LEU A 141 4.29 1.16 9.33
C LEU A 141 5.29 2.11 10.00
N ARG A 142 6.07 2.85 9.20
CA ARG A 142 7.03 3.84 9.70
C ARG A 142 6.35 5.00 10.44
N LEU A 143 5.15 5.39 9.99
CA LEU A 143 4.37 6.40 10.67
C LEU A 143 3.86 5.88 12.02
N TYR A 144 3.38 4.62 12.08
CA TYR A 144 2.99 3.98 13.34
C TYR A 144 4.13 3.93 14.34
N GLU A 145 5.31 3.45 13.94
CA GLU A 145 6.51 3.43 14.79
C GLU A 145 6.84 4.84 15.30
N THR A 146 6.83 5.83 14.40
CA THR A 146 7.07 7.23 14.76
C THR A 146 6.05 7.78 15.76
N ILE A 147 4.77 7.40 15.65
CA ILE A 147 3.73 7.85 16.58
C ILE A 147 3.96 7.20 17.94
N GLN A 148 4.21 5.89 17.99
CA GLN A 148 4.46 5.16 19.24
C GLN A 148 5.73 5.64 19.96
N GLU A 149 6.78 6.03 19.21
CA GLU A 149 7.98 6.68 19.78
C GLU A 149 7.67 8.00 20.48
N ILE A 150 6.69 8.77 19.97
CA ILE A 150 6.34 10.09 20.51
C ILE A 150 5.35 9.95 21.68
N ASP A 151 4.32 9.13 21.50
CA ASP A 151 3.29 8.86 22.49
C ASP A 151 2.86 7.38 22.43
N PRO A 152 3.38 6.54 23.34
CA PRO A 152 3.03 5.12 23.42
C PRO A 152 1.55 4.86 23.75
N LYS A 153 0.84 5.85 24.30
CA LYS A 153 -0.58 5.75 24.66
C LYS A 153 -1.49 6.38 23.59
N ALA A 154 -0.94 6.76 22.43
CA ALA A 154 -1.73 7.33 21.34
C ALA A 154 -2.70 6.29 20.78
N PHE A 155 -3.96 6.70 20.61
CA PHE A 155 -4.95 5.92 19.88
C PHE A 155 -4.80 6.23 18.39
N ILE A 156 -4.76 5.19 17.54
CA ILE A 156 -4.50 5.36 16.11
C ILE A 156 -5.53 4.59 15.29
N ILE A 157 -6.09 5.23 14.28
CA ILE A 157 -7.01 4.64 13.32
C ILE A 157 -6.67 5.10 11.90
N SER A 158 -6.66 4.19 10.94
CA SER A 158 -6.36 4.50 9.53
C SER A 158 -7.59 4.26 8.63
N TYR A 159 -7.72 5.09 7.60
CA TYR A 159 -8.78 5.04 6.60
C TYR A 159 -8.20 5.16 5.20
N GLU A 160 -8.75 4.45 4.22
CA GLU A 160 -8.37 4.59 2.82
C GLU A 160 -9.24 5.62 2.07
N PRO A 161 -8.71 6.79 1.67
CA PRO A 161 -9.43 7.72 0.81
C PRO A 161 -9.63 7.14 -0.60
N LYS A 162 -10.88 7.14 -1.09
CA LYS A 162 -11.22 6.71 -2.47
C LYS A 162 -10.81 7.73 -3.54
N ARG A 163 -10.95 9.02 -3.26
CA ARG A 163 -10.59 10.12 -4.18
C ARG A 163 -9.95 11.25 -3.38
N ILE A 164 -8.87 11.81 -3.92
CA ILE A 164 -8.18 12.96 -3.34
C ILE A 164 -8.20 14.07 -4.38
N HIS A 165 -8.72 15.23 -4.01
CA HIS A 165 -8.79 16.40 -4.87
C HIS A 165 -8.21 17.61 -4.14
N GLY A 166 -7.24 18.29 -4.75
CA GLY A 166 -6.57 19.44 -4.13
C GLY A 166 -5.71 19.11 -2.90
N GLY A 167 -5.26 20.15 -2.19
CA GLY A 167 -4.51 20.04 -0.94
C GLY A 167 -2.97 20.11 -1.10
N PHE A 168 -2.32 20.81 -0.17
CA PHE A 168 -0.85 20.93 -0.05
C PHE A 168 -0.13 19.56 -0.02
N TRP A 169 -0.82 18.56 0.52
CA TRP A 169 -0.37 17.18 0.70
C TRP A 169 -0.01 16.46 -0.60
N VAL A 170 -0.79 16.67 -1.67
CA VAL A 170 -0.54 16.01 -2.96
C VAL A 170 0.74 16.55 -3.61
N LYS A 171 1.13 17.80 -3.32
CA LYS A 171 2.34 18.44 -3.85
C LYS A 171 3.60 18.02 -3.09
N GLN A 172 3.57 17.88 -1.76
CA GLN A 172 4.75 17.51 -0.98
C GLN A 172 5.05 16.01 -1.02
N VAL A 173 4.03 15.15 -0.99
CA VAL A 173 4.21 13.69 -1.04
C VAL A 173 4.66 13.24 -2.44
N ARG A 174 4.13 13.86 -3.50
CA ARG A 174 4.54 13.63 -4.89
C ARG A 174 5.95 14.16 -5.19
N LYS A 175 6.47 15.12 -4.41
CA LYS A 175 7.84 15.66 -4.50
C LYS A 175 8.91 14.84 -3.73
N GLY A 176 8.56 13.69 -3.17
CA GLY A 176 9.54 12.78 -2.55
C GLY A 176 10.20 13.32 -1.28
N LYS A 177 9.62 14.33 -0.62
CA LYS A 177 10.22 14.96 0.57
C LYS A 177 10.32 14.06 1.81
N LEU A 178 9.64 12.91 1.82
CA LEU A 178 9.82 11.86 2.84
C LEU A 178 11.17 11.11 2.71
N MET A 179 11.87 11.25 1.57
CA MET A 179 13.12 10.54 1.29
C MET A 179 14.41 11.33 1.57
N ASN A 180 14.38 12.63 1.90
CA ASN A 180 15.64 13.38 2.00
C ASN A 180 15.67 14.49 3.07
N PRO A 181 16.18 14.20 4.29
CA PRO A 181 16.36 15.20 5.36
C PRO A 181 17.39 16.28 5.01
N LYS A 182 18.33 16.01 4.07
CA LYS A 182 19.48 16.88 3.79
C LYS A 182 19.17 18.17 3.02
N LYS A 183 17.97 18.32 2.44
CA LYS A 183 17.63 19.53 1.65
C LYS A 183 17.15 20.72 2.48
N LYS A 184 16.99 20.57 3.80
CA LYS A 184 16.53 21.64 4.73
C LYS A 184 17.62 22.70 4.97
N LYS A 185 18.91 22.40 4.77
CA LYS A 185 20.02 23.32 5.08
C LYS A 185 20.21 24.47 4.07
N ASN A 186 19.71 24.32 2.83
CA ASN A 186 19.98 25.30 1.76
C ASN A 186 18.81 26.27 1.48
N MET A 187 17.72 26.25 2.26
CA MET A 187 16.59 27.18 2.11
C MET A 187 16.52 28.24 3.21
N ASN A 188 17.34 28.14 4.27
CA ASN A 188 17.38 29.13 5.34
C ASN A 188 18.44 30.23 5.10
N THR A 189 19.12 30.24 3.96
CA THR A 189 20.13 31.26 3.60
C THR A 189 19.60 32.35 2.66
N GLU A 190 18.34 32.26 2.21
CA GLU A 190 17.70 33.31 1.40
C GLU A 190 16.47 33.82 2.16
N GLY A 191 16.72 34.69 3.15
CA GLY A 191 15.68 35.52 3.75
C GLY A 191 15.23 36.61 2.77
N PRO A 192 13.98 37.09 2.85
CA PRO A 192 13.55 38.21 2.04
C PRO A 192 14.18 39.49 2.60
N GLU A 193 15.29 39.91 1.99
CA GLU A 193 15.79 41.26 2.11
C GLU A 193 14.93 42.18 1.23
N ASN A 194 14.47 43.28 1.82
CA ASN A 194 13.82 44.44 1.20
C ASN A 194 12.49 44.26 0.48
N GLU A 195 11.44 44.79 1.10
CA GLU A 195 10.62 45.85 0.49
C GLU A 195 9.91 46.65 1.59
N ARG A 196 10.61 47.66 2.12
CA ARG A 196 10.00 48.88 2.64
C ARG A 196 9.93 49.87 1.47
N LYS A 197 8.73 50.27 1.07
CA LYS A 197 8.36 51.61 0.63
C LYS A 197 6.85 51.74 0.62
#